data_AF-A0A2R4FTL1-F1
#
_entry.id   AF-A0A2R4FTL1-F1
#
_cell.length_a   1.000
_cell.length_b   1.000
_cell.length_c   1.000
_cell.angle_alpha   90.00
_cell.angle_beta   90.00
_cell.angle_gamma   90.00
#
_symmetry.space_group_name_H-M   'P 1'
#
loop_
_entity.id
_entity.type
_entity.pdbx_description
1 polymer ?
#
loop_
_entity_poly.entity_id
_entity_poly.type
_entity_poly.pdbx_seq_one_letter_code
_entity_poly.pdbx_strand_id
1 'polypeptide(L)'
;MYLEAYTPLVEEWFSALRVSSGLRELRQDGPGRDLVENLQRLDQLFRDLVDGMFAHPTPVLERAVAVVAAHREAVVWEDQLVPSPGAGAEELAASLRHKFKRNISLALLEALICLESALSYGRDTLGLSGETLERTLRGSTSMLASLSVLHDQQEMARMRQLTGDPTEIQHPRFTVADIVRGAFRIGPDKFRAVGPEGQQRIRFGSVPPHGVEVTSPTMKCPAHRLTNEEGQPLNNELWALLIDVYRMSGRLA
;
A
#
# COMPACT_ATOMS: atom_id res chain seq x y z
N MET A 1 -16.74 -12.42 5.03
CA MET A 1 -15.42 -12.12 5.65
C MET A 1 -14.77 -10.81 5.18
N TYR A 2 -14.23 -10.66 3.96
CA TYR A 2 -13.52 -9.42 3.56
C TYR A 2 -14.37 -8.15 3.71
N LEU A 3 -15.57 -8.15 3.14
CA LEU A 3 -16.50 -7.01 3.21
C LEU A 3 -17.04 -6.74 4.61
N GLU A 4 -17.05 -7.75 5.48
CA GLU A 4 -17.71 -7.67 6.80
C GLU A 4 -16.74 -7.40 7.95
N ALA A 5 -15.47 -7.78 7.80
CA ALA A 5 -14.44 -7.62 8.83
C ALA A 5 -13.34 -6.65 8.40
N TYR A 6 -12.72 -6.90 7.24
CA TYR A 6 -11.52 -6.15 6.83
C TYR A 6 -11.84 -4.79 6.22
N THR A 7 -12.88 -4.70 5.38
CA THR A 7 -13.31 -3.43 4.78
C THR A 7 -13.61 -2.35 5.83
N PRO A 8 -14.48 -2.61 6.83
CA PRO A 8 -14.78 -1.62 7.87
C PRO A 8 -13.55 -1.24 8.72
N LEU A 9 -12.67 -2.19 9.02
CA LEU A 9 -11.42 -1.91 9.75
C LEU A 9 -10.49 -0.99 8.95
N VAL A 10 -10.38 -1.18 7.63
CA VAL A 10 -9.58 -0.29 6.78
C VAL A 10 -10.20 1.10 6.70
N GLU A 11 -11.52 1.21 6.63
CA GLU A 11 -12.23 2.50 6.66
C GLU A 11 -12.01 3.25 7.98
N GLU A 12 -12.12 2.56 9.12
CA GLU A 12 -11.81 3.15 10.44
C GLU A 12 -10.34 3.58 10.53
N TRP A 13 -9.41 2.79 9.99
CA TRP A 13 -8.00 3.16 9.95
C TRP A 13 -7.74 4.41 9.10
N PHE A 14 -8.35 4.52 7.91
CA PHE A 14 -8.24 5.73 7.09
C PHE A 14 -8.88 6.94 7.79
N SER A 15 -10.01 6.74 8.48
CA SER A 15 -10.63 7.80 9.29
C SER A 15 -9.69 8.29 10.40
N ALA A 16 -9.08 7.36 11.14
CA ALA A 16 -8.08 7.67 12.17
C ALA A 16 -6.85 8.38 11.60
N LEU A 17 -6.38 7.96 10.43
CA LEU A 17 -5.27 8.59 9.71
C LEU A 17 -5.58 10.05 9.36
N ARG A 18 -6.77 10.34 8.82
CA ARG A 18 -7.17 11.71 8.41
C ARG A 18 -7.17 12.71 9.56
N VAL A 19 -7.58 12.28 10.75
CA VAL A 19 -7.64 13.15 11.94
C VAL A 19 -6.37 13.15 12.78
N SER A 20 -5.38 12.33 12.43
CA SER A 20 -4.13 12.21 13.17
C SER A 20 -3.33 13.51 13.19
N SER A 21 -2.85 13.91 14.37
CA SER A 21 -1.85 14.98 14.49
C SER A 21 -0.53 14.58 13.82
N GLY A 22 -0.11 13.31 13.90
CA GLY A 22 1.10 12.83 13.27
C GLY A 22 1.08 12.98 11.74
N LEU A 23 -0.07 12.78 11.10
CA LEU A 23 -0.21 13.05 9.66
C LEU A 23 -0.09 14.56 9.36
N ARG A 24 -0.68 15.42 10.19
CA ARG A 24 -0.57 16.88 10.05
C ARG A 24 0.87 17.34 10.21
N GLU A 25 1.59 16.82 11.20
CA GLU A 25 3.01 17.09 11.43
C GLU A 25 3.86 16.65 10.22
N LEU A 26 3.65 15.43 9.71
CA LEU A 26 4.34 14.93 8.52
C LEU A 26 4.11 15.81 7.28
N ARG A 27 2.96 16.47 7.16
CA ARG A 27 2.66 17.41 6.06
C ARG A 27 3.19 18.83 6.30
N GLN A 28 3.38 19.24 7.55
CA GLN A 28 3.86 20.58 7.93
C GLN A 28 5.38 20.68 8.00
N ASP A 29 6.06 19.55 8.17
CA ASP A 29 7.51 19.46 8.24
C ASP A 29 8.16 19.90 6.91
N GLY A 30 8.73 21.12 6.86
CA GLY A 30 9.18 21.80 5.63
C GLY A 30 10.26 21.13 4.75
N PRO A 31 10.67 21.79 3.64
CA PRO A 31 11.52 21.22 2.60
C PRO A 31 12.96 20.90 3.06
N GLY A 32 13.56 19.84 2.49
CA GLY A 32 14.97 19.47 2.69
C GLY A 32 15.24 18.33 3.70
N ARG A 33 14.21 17.57 4.07
CA ARG A 33 14.33 16.44 5.01
C ARG A 33 14.67 15.12 4.35
N ASP A 34 15.26 14.23 5.13
CA ASP A 34 15.60 12.87 4.72
C ASP A 34 14.34 12.09 4.32
N LEU A 35 14.31 11.62 3.08
CA LEU A 35 13.17 10.88 2.52
C LEU A 35 12.92 9.58 3.31
N VAL A 36 13.98 8.86 3.66
CA VAL A 36 13.87 7.55 4.31
C VAL A 36 13.30 7.73 5.71
N GLU A 37 13.79 8.72 6.47
CA GLU A 37 13.29 9.04 7.80
C GLU A 37 11.80 9.40 7.79
N ASN A 38 11.36 10.27 6.86
CA ASN A 38 9.95 10.65 6.78
C ASN A 38 9.04 9.47 6.40
N LEU A 39 9.49 8.59 5.50
CA LEU A 39 8.75 7.39 5.14
C LEU A 39 8.73 6.36 6.29
N GLN A 40 9.79 6.26 7.09
CA GLN A 40 9.82 5.45 8.29
C GLN A 40 8.88 6.00 9.37
N ARG A 41 8.83 7.32 9.56
CA ARG A 41 7.86 7.98 10.44
C ARG A 41 6.42 7.73 9.96
N LEU A 42 6.19 7.71 8.65
CA LEU A 42 4.89 7.38 8.08
C LEU A 42 4.51 5.91 8.35
N ASP A 43 5.41 4.95 8.14
CA ASP A 43 5.18 3.55 8.48
C ASP A 43 4.90 3.36 9.99
N GLN A 44 5.66 4.05 10.83
CA GLN A 44 5.45 4.02 12.27
C GLN A 44 4.08 4.59 12.66
N LEU A 45 3.70 5.75 12.11
CA LEU A 45 2.38 6.33 12.31
C LEU A 45 1.27 5.35 11.92
N PHE A 46 1.40 4.69 10.77
CA PHE A 46 0.43 3.70 10.31
C PHE A 46 0.25 2.56 11.30
N ARG A 47 1.36 2.07 11.87
CA ARG A 47 1.40 1.01 12.88
C ARG A 47 0.82 1.46 14.23
N ASP A 48 1.10 2.70 14.64
CA ASP A 48 0.60 3.29 15.89
C ASP A 48 -0.92 3.50 15.84
N LEU A 49 -1.46 3.92 14.69
CA LEU A 49 -2.90 4.04 14.49
C LEU A 49 -3.62 2.69 14.66
N VAL A 50 -3.02 1.61 14.15
CA VAL A 50 -3.53 0.25 14.39
C VAL A 50 -3.48 -0.10 15.86
N ASP A 51 -2.39 0.19 16.56
CA ASP A 51 -2.32 -0.07 18.00
C ASP A 51 -3.41 0.70 18.76
N GLY A 52 -3.64 1.97 18.41
CA GLY A 52 -4.70 2.79 19.01
C GLY A 52 -6.11 2.23 18.78
N MET A 53 -6.42 1.81 17.56
CA MET A 53 -7.70 1.17 17.23
C MET A 53 -7.95 -0.10 18.05
N PHE A 54 -6.91 -0.90 18.30
CA PHE A 54 -7.03 -2.15 19.05
C PHE A 54 -6.95 -1.96 20.57
N ALA A 55 -6.37 -0.86 21.06
CA ALA A 55 -6.36 -0.49 22.48
C ALA A 55 -7.70 0.06 22.96
N HIS A 56 -8.50 0.63 22.06
CA HIS A 56 -9.83 1.17 22.33
C HIS A 56 -10.87 0.54 21.40
N PRO A 57 -11.34 -0.68 21.70
CA PRO A 57 -12.20 -1.43 20.80
C PRO A 57 -13.47 -0.67 20.42
N THR A 58 -13.71 -0.60 19.12
CA THR A 58 -14.95 -0.08 18.52
C THR A 58 -15.92 -1.24 18.24
N PRO A 59 -17.23 -0.97 18.06
CA PRO A 59 -18.17 -1.99 17.59
C PRO A 59 -17.75 -2.63 16.26
N VAL A 60 -17.01 -1.90 15.41
CA VAL A 60 -16.44 -2.42 14.17
C VAL A 60 -15.35 -3.44 14.45
N LEU A 61 -14.41 -3.15 15.36
CA LEU A 61 -13.38 -4.10 15.75
C LEU A 61 -13.98 -5.35 16.38
N GLU A 62 -14.93 -5.20 17.31
CA GLU A 62 -15.62 -6.33 17.94
C GLU A 62 -16.28 -7.25 16.90
N ARG A 63 -16.99 -6.64 15.93
CA ARG A 63 -17.60 -7.37 14.83
C ARG A 63 -16.56 -8.06 13.95
N ALA A 64 -15.46 -7.38 13.63
CA ALA A 64 -14.39 -7.95 12.82
C ALA A 64 -13.77 -9.16 13.50
N VAL A 65 -13.50 -9.09 14.81
CA VAL A 65 -12.99 -10.20 15.62
C VAL A 65 -13.98 -11.37 15.63
N ALA A 66 -15.28 -11.11 15.80
CA ALA A 66 -16.31 -12.14 15.78
C ALA A 66 -16.40 -12.86 14.42
N VAL A 67 -16.35 -12.11 13.31
CA VAL A 67 -16.35 -12.68 11.95
C VAL A 67 -15.07 -13.49 11.71
N VAL A 68 -13.92 -12.98 12.13
CA VAL A 68 -12.64 -13.71 12.02
C VAL A 68 -12.66 -14.99 12.87
N ALA A 69 -13.24 -14.95 14.06
CA ALA A 69 -13.40 -16.14 14.90
C ALA A 69 -14.25 -17.22 14.21
N ALA A 70 -15.37 -16.82 13.60
CA ALA A 70 -16.28 -17.73 12.89
C ALA A 70 -15.67 -18.31 11.59
N HIS A 71 -14.71 -17.62 10.98
CA HIS A 71 -14.08 -18.01 9.72
C HIS A 71 -12.58 -18.28 9.84
N ARG A 72 -12.12 -18.67 11.03
CA ARG A 72 -10.70 -18.71 11.35
C ARG A 72 -9.84 -19.55 10.39
N GLU A 73 -10.37 -20.68 9.93
CA GLU A 73 -9.70 -21.59 8.99
C GLU A 73 -9.55 -20.99 7.58
N ALA A 74 -10.41 -20.03 7.23
CA ALA A 74 -10.36 -19.33 5.95
C ALA A 74 -9.44 -18.09 5.98
N VAL A 75 -8.90 -17.74 7.15
CA VAL A 75 -7.95 -16.63 7.27
C VAL A 75 -6.54 -17.14 6.99
N VAL A 76 -5.87 -16.51 6.03
CA VAL A 76 -4.45 -16.73 5.78
C VAL A 76 -3.65 -16.09 6.90
N TRP A 77 -3.25 -16.89 7.88
CA TRP A 77 -2.31 -16.50 8.94
C TRP A 77 -0.87 -16.71 8.44
N GLU A 78 0.07 -15.92 8.93
CA GLU A 78 1.50 -16.23 8.75
C GLU A 78 2.04 -16.86 10.02
N ASP A 79 2.89 -17.88 9.88
CA ASP A 79 3.54 -18.71 10.91
C ASP A 79 3.32 -18.27 12.36
N GLN A 80 3.96 -17.17 12.77
CA GLN A 80 4.02 -16.73 14.17
C GLN A 80 2.73 -16.06 14.68
N LEU A 81 1.73 -15.91 13.81
CA LEU A 81 0.48 -15.16 14.03
C LEU A 81 -0.74 -16.05 13.94
N VAL A 82 -0.55 -17.36 13.79
CA VAL A 82 -1.64 -18.34 13.80
C VAL A 82 -2.16 -18.42 15.23
N PRO A 83 -3.42 -18.01 15.51
CA PRO A 83 -4.01 -18.19 16.83
C PRO A 83 -4.01 -19.67 17.22
N SER A 84 -3.99 -20.00 18.50
CA SER A 84 -4.05 -21.38 19.03
C SER A 84 -5.44 -21.99 18.86
N PRO A 85 -5.62 -23.29 18.56
CA PRO A 85 -6.96 -23.90 18.48
C PRO A 85 -7.80 -23.58 19.73
N GLY A 86 -9.00 -22.99 19.54
CA GLY A 86 -9.82 -22.50 20.66
C GLY A 86 -9.44 -21.13 21.25
N ALA A 87 -8.53 -20.38 20.61
CA ALA A 87 -8.17 -19.01 20.97
C ALA A 87 -9.40 -18.15 21.30
N GLY A 88 -9.34 -17.49 22.46
CA GLY A 88 -10.35 -16.52 22.88
C GLY A 88 -10.29 -15.23 22.06
N ALA A 89 -11.27 -14.35 22.28
CA ALA A 89 -11.39 -13.08 21.57
C ALA A 89 -10.13 -12.19 21.71
N GLU A 90 -9.46 -12.22 22.86
CA GLU A 90 -8.25 -11.44 23.14
C GLU A 90 -7.06 -11.89 22.26
N GLU A 91 -6.79 -13.20 22.20
CA GLU A 91 -5.72 -13.76 21.36
C GLU A 91 -6.01 -13.54 19.87
N LEU A 92 -7.27 -13.67 19.47
CA LEU A 92 -7.70 -13.38 18.10
C LEU A 92 -7.52 -11.91 17.75
N ALA A 93 -7.88 -10.99 18.65
CA ALA A 93 -7.67 -9.56 18.47
C ALA A 93 -6.17 -9.22 18.38
N ALA A 94 -5.32 -9.82 19.23
CA ALA A 94 -3.87 -9.64 19.17
C ALA A 94 -3.27 -10.13 17.84
N SER A 95 -3.71 -11.30 17.36
CA SER A 95 -3.28 -11.87 16.09
C SER A 95 -3.75 -11.02 14.90
N LEU A 96 -5.01 -10.56 14.94
CA LEU A 96 -5.58 -9.67 13.92
C LEU A 96 -4.87 -8.31 13.90
N ARG A 97 -4.54 -7.75 15.06
CA ARG A 97 -3.74 -6.51 15.19
C ARG A 97 -2.42 -6.65 14.47
N HIS A 98 -1.67 -7.71 14.76
CA HIS A 98 -0.38 -7.93 14.13
C HIS A 98 -0.53 -8.11 12.62
N LYS A 99 -1.49 -8.93 12.17
CA LYS A 99 -1.79 -9.12 10.75
C LYS A 99 -2.10 -7.79 10.06
N PHE A 100 -2.86 -6.91 10.71
CA PHE A 100 -3.25 -5.63 10.16
C PHE A 100 -2.07 -4.66 10.03
N LYS A 101 -1.22 -4.57 11.06
CA LYS A 101 0.05 -3.80 10.99
C LYS A 101 0.93 -4.26 9.84
N ARG A 102 1.15 -5.57 9.75
CA ARG A 102 1.96 -6.17 8.67
C ARG A 102 1.40 -5.82 7.29
N ASN A 103 0.10 -5.98 7.10
CA ASN A 103 -0.54 -5.72 5.81
C ASN A 103 -0.45 -4.24 5.40
N ILE A 104 -0.58 -3.31 6.35
CA ILE A 104 -0.44 -1.88 6.07
C ILE A 104 1.01 -1.54 5.71
N SER A 105 2.00 -2.08 6.43
CA SER A 105 3.41 -1.89 6.07
C SER A 105 3.74 -2.47 4.69
N LEU A 106 3.20 -3.65 4.35
CA LEU A 106 3.36 -4.22 3.00
C LEU A 106 2.73 -3.35 1.91
N ALA A 107 1.53 -2.80 2.16
CA ALA A 107 0.89 -1.87 1.23
C ALA A 107 1.74 -0.60 1.02
N LEU A 108 2.41 -0.10 2.07
CA LEU A 108 3.36 0.99 1.94
C LEU A 108 4.59 0.60 1.10
N LEU A 109 5.20 -0.56 1.33
CA LEU A 109 6.34 -1.03 0.53
C LEU A 109 5.97 -1.17 -0.95
N GLU A 110 4.82 -1.74 -1.25
CA GLU A 110 4.28 -1.87 -2.60
C GLU A 110 4.06 -0.52 -3.28
N ALA A 111 3.47 0.44 -2.55
CA ALA A 111 3.26 1.79 -3.03
C ALA A 111 4.60 2.51 -3.31
N LEU A 112 5.62 2.27 -2.47
CA LEU A 112 6.96 2.81 -2.67
C LEU A 112 7.63 2.19 -3.90
N ILE A 113 7.52 0.88 -4.13
CA ILE A 113 8.06 0.24 -5.34
C ILE A 113 7.42 0.86 -6.58
N CYS A 114 6.10 1.06 -6.58
CA CYS A 114 5.39 1.76 -7.66
C CYS A 114 5.91 3.17 -7.87
N LEU A 115 5.99 3.96 -6.79
CA LEU A 115 6.37 5.37 -6.87
C LEU A 115 7.81 5.55 -7.32
N GLU A 116 8.76 4.82 -6.72
CA GLU A 116 10.16 4.86 -7.11
C GLU A 116 10.36 4.44 -8.59
N SER A 117 9.65 3.40 -9.04
CA SER A 117 9.75 2.95 -10.43
C SER A 117 9.11 3.94 -11.41
N ALA A 118 7.96 4.51 -11.07
CA ALA A 118 7.29 5.53 -11.87
C ALA A 118 8.08 6.85 -11.91
N LEU A 119 8.74 7.22 -10.81
CA LEU A 119 9.63 8.37 -10.74
C LEU A 119 10.80 8.21 -11.71
N SER A 120 11.48 7.06 -11.69
CA SER A 120 12.58 6.77 -12.62
C SER A 120 12.09 6.73 -14.07
N TYR A 121 10.97 6.05 -14.36
CA TYR A 121 10.39 6.07 -15.71
C TYR A 121 10.04 7.49 -16.18
N GLY A 122 9.39 8.29 -15.33
CA GLY A 122 9.02 9.67 -15.64
C GLY A 122 10.22 10.56 -15.93
N ARG A 123 11.31 10.44 -15.15
CA ARG A 123 12.54 11.21 -15.36
C ARG A 123 13.35 10.70 -16.54
N ASP A 124 13.71 9.42 -16.50
CA ASP A 124 14.76 8.86 -17.34
C ASP A 124 14.23 8.49 -18.72
N THR A 125 12.94 8.13 -18.82
CA THR A 125 12.31 7.73 -20.09
C THR A 125 11.47 8.85 -20.71
N LEU A 126 10.70 9.58 -19.89
CA LEU A 126 9.81 10.65 -20.40
C LEU A 126 10.44 12.05 -20.31
N GLY A 127 11.59 12.22 -19.65
CA GLY A 127 12.25 13.52 -19.52
C GLY A 127 11.47 14.53 -18.66
N LEU A 128 10.59 14.07 -17.77
CA LEU A 128 9.77 14.92 -16.92
C LEU A 128 10.54 15.37 -15.67
N SER A 129 10.32 16.61 -15.24
CA SER A 129 10.88 17.17 -14.02
C SER A 129 9.92 18.15 -13.33
N GLY A 130 10.24 18.53 -12.10
CA GLY A 130 9.53 19.54 -11.31
C GLY A 130 8.01 19.32 -11.26
N GLU A 131 7.26 20.40 -11.47
CA GLU A 131 5.79 20.40 -11.41
C GLU A 131 5.13 19.46 -12.41
N THR A 132 5.76 19.24 -13.58
CA THR A 132 5.21 18.35 -14.60
C THR A 132 5.30 16.89 -14.16
N LEU A 133 6.45 16.48 -13.62
CA LEU A 133 6.62 15.15 -13.05
C LEU A 133 5.64 14.93 -11.88
N GLU A 134 5.55 15.89 -10.97
CA GLU A 134 4.61 15.83 -9.85
C GLU A 134 3.16 15.65 -10.32
N ARG A 135 2.71 16.49 -11.26
CA ARG A 135 1.35 16.43 -11.81
C ARG A 135 1.06 15.09 -12.48
N THR A 136 2.01 14.57 -13.25
CA THR A 136 1.91 13.26 -13.88
C THR A 136 1.81 12.14 -12.84
N LEU A 137 2.65 12.14 -11.81
CA LEU A 137 2.59 11.18 -10.73
C LEU A 137 1.24 11.25 -10.01
N ARG A 138 0.73 12.44 -9.67
CA ARG A 138 -0.58 12.61 -9.02
C ARG A 138 -1.73 12.05 -9.85
N GLY A 139 -1.66 12.16 -11.18
CA GLY A 139 -2.64 11.56 -12.10
C GLY A 139 -2.54 10.04 -12.26
N SER A 140 -1.49 9.39 -11.73
CA SER A 140 -1.13 7.99 -11.97
C SER A 140 -1.62 7.01 -10.90
N THR A 141 -2.71 7.34 -10.19
CA THR A 141 -3.23 6.56 -9.05
C THR A 141 -3.61 5.10 -9.38
N SER A 142 -3.93 4.79 -10.65
CA SER A 142 -4.29 3.44 -11.08
C SER A 142 -3.18 2.39 -10.85
N MET A 143 -1.92 2.82 -10.63
CA MET A 143 -0.82 1.91 -10.34
C MET A 143 -1.00 1.19 -9.00
N LEU A 144 -1.46 1.90 -7.96
CA LEU A 144 -1.74 1.29 -6.65
C LEU A 144 -2.92 0.33 -6.67
N ALA A 145 -3.97 0.64 -7.44
CA ALA A 145 -5.10 -0.26 -7.59
C ALA A 145 -4.74 -1.52 -8.41
N SER A 146 -3.60 -1.49 -9.10
CA SER A 146 -3.17 -2.58 -9.96
C SER A 146 -2.38 -3.64 -9.22
N LEU A 147 -1.57 -3.30 -8.22
CA LEU A 147 -0.94 -4.28 -7.34
C LEU A 147 -1.91 -4.55 -6.18
N SER A 148 -1.99 -5.77 -5.67
CA SER A 148 -2.76 -6.08 -4.46
C SER A 148 -1.79 -6.56 -3.38
N VAL A 149 -2.03 -6.14 -2.13
CA VAL A 149 -1.17 -6.35 -0.95
C VAL A 149 -0.42 -7.69 -1.02
N LEU A 150 0.91 -7.63 -0.93
CA LEU A 150 1.94 -8.69 -1.11
C LEU A 150 1.84 -9.97 -0.25
N HIS A 151 0.65 -10.41 0.13
CA HIS A 151 0.42 -11.64 0.93
C HIS A 151 -0.26 -12.75 0.12
N ASP A 152 -0.67 -12.49 -1.12
CA ASP A 152 -1.22 -13.50 -2.03
C ASP A 152 -0.11 -14.04 -2.94
N GLN A 153 -0.09 -15.36 -3.14
CA GLN A 153 0.89 -16.02 -4.02
C GLN A 153 0.84 -15.47 -5.45
N GLN A 154 -0.34 -15.08 -5.93
CA GLN A 154 -0.50 -14.51 -7.27
C GLN A 154 0.12 -13.12 -7.37
N GLU A 155 -0.03 -12.29 -6.34
CA GLU A 155 0.54 -10.94 -6.31
C GLU A 155 2.06 -10.99 -6.08
N MET A 156 2.54 -11.94 -5.27
CA MET A 156 3.98 -12.21 -5.18
C MET A 156 4.55 -12.65 -6.53
N ALA A 157 3.88 -13.55 -7.24
CA ALA A 157 4.29 -13.96 -8.58
C ALA A 157 4.28 -12.79 -9.58
N ARG A 158 3.27 -11.91 -9.47
CA ARG A 158 3.18 -10.70 -10.29
C ARG A 158 4.30 -9.71 -9.98
N MET A 159 4.66 -9.52 -8.72
CA MET A 159 5.81 -8.69 -8.35
C MET A 159 7.12 -9.26 -8.88
N ARG A 160 7.32 -10.58 -8.79
CA ARG A 160 8.48 -11.24 -9.40
C ARG A 160 8.51 -11.00 -10.92
N GLN A 161 7.37 -11.08 -11.58
CA GLN A 161 7.27 -10.81 -13.02
C GLN A 161 7.59 -9.35 -13.38
N LEU A 162 7.09 -8.39 -12.59
CA LEU A 162 7.26 -6.96 -12.84
C LEU A 162 8.69 -6.48 -12.55
N THR A 163 9.30 -7.01 -11.50
CA THR A 163 10.64 -6.61 -11.04
C THR A 163 11.75 -7.45 -11.67
N GLY A 164 11.45 -8.68 -12.10
CA GLY A 164 12.45 -9.68 -12.48
C GLY A 164 13.20 -10.28 -11.28
N ASP A 165 12.87 -9.88 -10.05
CA ASP A 165 13.50 -10.35 -8.82
C ASP A 165 12.69 -11.52 -8.23
N PRO A 166 13.29 -12.71 -8.02
CA PRO A 166 12.59 -13.85 -7.44
C PRO A 166 12.32 -13.70 -5.93
N THR A 167 12.96 -12.74 -5.27
CA THR A 167 12.94 -12.57 -3.82
C THR A 167 11.55 -12.22 -3.32
N GLU A 168 11.13 -12.89 -2.26
CA GLU A 168 9.84 -12.65 -1.63
C GLU A 168 9.87 -11.37 -0.79
N ILE A 169 9.05 -10.38 -1.18
CA ILE A 169 8.95 -9.11 -0.46
C ILE A 169 8.05 -9.32 0.76
N GLN A 170 8.67 -9.39 1.94
CA GLN A 170 8.00 -9.53 3.22
C GLN A 170 8.49 -8.47 4.21
N HIS A 171 7.59 -7.99 5.07
CA HIS A 171 7.95 -7.18 6.23
C HIS A 171 8.14 -8.11 7.45
N PRO A 172 9.18 -7.94 8.28
CA PRO A 172 10.16 -6.85 8.29
C PRO A 172 11.42 -7.11 7.48
N ARG A 173 11.49 -8.22 6.72
CA ARG A 173 12.69 -8.59 5.94
C ARG A 173 13.13 -7.47 4.99
N PHE A 174 12.17 -6.79 4.38
CA PHE A 174 12.38 -5.58 3.62
C PHE A 174 11.77 -4.38 4.34
N THR A 175 12.51 -3.30 4.31
CA THR A 175 12.16 -2.03 4.92
C THR A 175 11.94 -0.95 3.86
N VAL A 176 11.34 0.15 4.27
CA VAL A 176 11.24 1.38 3.49
C VAL A 176 12.60 1.79 2.90
N ALA A 177 13.68 1.68 3.70
CA ALA A 177 15.02 2.07 3.28
C ALA A 177 15.54 1.20 2.12
N ASP A 178 15.24 -0.10 2.14
CA ASP A 178 15.65 -1.03 1.08
C ASP A 178 14.99 -0.65 -0.25
N ILE A 179 13.69 -0.35 -0.23
CA ILE A 179 12.95 0.05 -1.44
C ILE A 179 13.50 1.35 -2.01
N VAL A 180 13.66 2.38 -1.18
CA VAL A 180 14.15 3.71 -1.62
C VAL A 180 15.58 3.62 -2.17
N ARG A 181 16.42 2.76 -1.59
CA ARG A 181 17.80 2.49 -2.06
C ARG A 181 17.85 1.64 -3.33
N GLY A 182 16.70 1.19 -3.84
CA GLY A 182 16.60 0.51 -5.12
C GLY A 182 16.74 -1.01 -5.04
N ALA A 183 16.50 -1.63 -3.88
CA ALA A 183 16.47 -3.09 -3.76
C ALA A 183 15.42 -3.73 -4.71
N PHE A 184 14.33 -3.01 -5.01
CA PHE A 184 13.33 -3.43 -5.99
C PHE A 184 12.98 -2.29 -6.93
N ARG A 185 12.97 -2.59 -8.23
CA ARG A 185 12.57 -1.68 -9.31
C ARG A 185 11.75 -2.45 -10.34
N ILE A 186 10.68 -1.84 -10.81
CA ILE A 186 9.93 -2.31 -11.97
C ILE A 186 10.58 -1.69 -13.21
N GLY A 187 10.91 -2.53 -14.20
CA GLY A 187 11.59 -2.07 -15.42
C GLY A 187 10.76 -1.05 -16.22
N PRO A 188 11.41 -0.10 -16.92
CA PRO A 188 10.71 0.92 -17.72
C PRO A 188 9.84 0.33 -18.83
N ASP A 189 10.20 -0.86 -19.34
CA ASP A 189 9.43 -1.63 -20.34
C ASP A 189 8.05 -2.06 -19.84
N LYS A 190 7.84 -2.05 -18.51
CA LYS A 190 6.54 -2.36 -17.89
C LYS A 190 5.64 -1.15 -17.77
N PHE A 191 6.10 0.04 -18.13
CA PHE A 191 5.32 1.27 -18.05
C PHE A 191 4.94 1.81 -19.43
N ARG A 192 3.90 2.65 -19.44
CA ARG A 192 3.52 3.47 -20.57
C ARG A 192 2.94 4.80 -20.10
N ALA A 193 3.16 5.85 -20.89
CA ALA A 193 2.46 7.11 -20.74
C ALA A 193 1.08 7.01 -21.43
N VAL A 194 0.04 7.56 -20.81
CA VAL A 194 -1.30 7.67 -21.38
C VAL A 194 -1.86 9.08 -21.19
N GLY A 195 -2.70 9.51 -22.12
CA GLY A 195 -3.30 10.86 -22.11
C GLY A 195 -2.51 11.88 -22.95
N PRO A 196 -3.10 13.06 -23.20
CA PRO A 196 -2.46 14.11 -23.98
C PRO A 196 -1.30 14.76 -23.22
N GLU A 197 -0.41 15.46 -23.94
CA GLU A 197 0.66 16.28 -23.35
C GLU A 197 0.10 17.24 -22.29
N GLY A 198 0.80 17.36 -21.16
CA GLY A 198 0.35 18.15 -20.01
C GLY A 198 -0.69 17.48 -19.09
N GLN A 199 -1.35 16.40 -19.53
CA GLN A 199 -2.24 15.57 -18.70
C GLN A 199 -1.81 14.09 -18.68
N GLN A 200 -0.54 13.84 -19.01
CA GLN A 200 0.00 12.50 -19.09
C GLN A 200 -0.03 11.81 -17.72
N ARG A 201 -0.35 10.52 -17.75
CA ARG A 201 -0.35 9.61 -16.60
C ARG A 201 0.53 8.42 -16.92
N ILE A 202 1.21 7.89 -15.92
CA ILE A 202 1.97 6.66 -16.00
C ILE A 202 1.05 5.50 -15.61
N ARG A 203 1.09 4.43 -16.40
CA ARG A 203 0.39 3.18 -16.12
C ARG A 203 1.30 2.01 -16.38
N PHE A 204 1.00 0.86 -15.79
CA PHE A 204 1.55 -0.38 -16.29
C PHE A 204 1.09 -0.60 -17.75
N GLY A 205 2.02 -1.07 -18.59
CA GLY A 205 1.69 -1.72 -19.85
C GLY A 205 0.73 -2.88 -19.58
N SER A 206 -0.07 -3.29 -20.56
CA SER A 206 -0.96 -4.44 -20.40
C SER A 206 -0.20 -5.67 -19.93
N VAL A 207 -0.46 -6.09 -18.69
CA VAL A 207 -0.09 -7.39 -18.14
C VAL A 207 -1.40 -8.16 -18.05
N PRO A 208 -1.57 -9.24 -18.84
CA PRO A 208 -0.57 -10.28 -19.06
C PRO A 208 0.04 -10.29 -20.47
N PRO A 209 1.13 -11.07 -20.68
CA PRO A 209 1.56 -11.44 -22.03
C PRO A 209 0.39 -12.03 -22.82
N HIS A 210 0.39 -11.85 -24.14
CA HIS A 210 -0.46 -12.67 -25.00
C HIS A 210 -0.23 -14.16 -24.65
N GLY A 211 -1.32 -14.85 -24.27
CA GLY A 211 -1.30 -16.31 -24.01
C GLY A 211 -1.25 -16.75 -22.55
N VAL A 212 -1.24 -15.84 -21.56
CA VAL A 212 -1.45 -16.22 -20.15
C VAL A 212 -2.91 -15.98 -19.78
N GLU A 213 -3.71 -17.05 -19.78
CA GLU A 213 -5.03 -17.02 -19.14
C GLU A 213 -4.82 -16.89 -17.63
N VAL A 214 -5.25 -15.75 -17.06
CA VAL A 214 -5.35 -15.60 -15.61
C VAL A 214 -6.60 -16.36 -15.19
N THR A 215 -6.45 -17.65 -14.87
CA THR A 215 -7.55 -18.57 -14.56
C THR A 215 -8.18 -18.34 -13.18
N SER A 216 -7.57 -17.51 -12.34
CA SER A 216 -8.19 -17.03 -11.11
C SER A 216 -8.76 -15.63 -11.33
N PRO A 217 -9.91 -15.28 -10.72
CA PRO A 217 -10.28 -13.89 -10.61
C PRO A 217 -9.10 -13.20 -9.94
N THR A 218 -8.48 -12.21 -10.61
CA THR A 218 -7.59 -11.28 -9.92
C THR A 218 -8.42 -10.73 -8.77
N MET A 219 -8.22 -11.25 -7.57
CA MET A 219 -8.89 -10.75 -6.38
C MET A 219 -8.23 -9.42 -6.10
N LYS A 220 -8.57 -8.39 -6.89
CA LYS A 220 -8.25 -7.00 -6.57
C LYS A 220 -8.67 -6.85 -5.13
N CYS A 221 -7.69 -6.68 -4.24
CA CYS A 221 -7.94 -6.66 -2.81
C CYS A 221 -9.14 -5.72 -2.58
N PRO A 222 -10.21 -6.12 -1.90
CA PRO A 222 -11.36 -5.25 -1.66
C PRO A 222 -10.96 -3.91 -1.04
N ALA A 223 -9.83 -3.85 -0.33
CA ALA A 223 -9.18 -2.63 0.14
C ALA A 223 -8.91 -1.59 -0.98
N HIS A 224 -8.66 -2.04 -2.21
CA HIS A 224 -8.39 -1.18 -3.38
C HIS A 224 -9.66 -0.73 -4.10
N ARG A 225 -10.83 -1.23 -3.64
CA ARG A 225 -12.16 -0.79 -4.08
C ARG A 225 -12.83 0.11 -3.04
N LEU A 226 -12.21 0.30 -1.87
CA LEU A 226 -12.75 1.19 -0.85
C LEU A 226 -12.70 2.61 -1.36
N THR A 227 -13.82 3.30 -1.21
CA THR A 227 -13.96 4.69 -1.59
C THR A 227 -14.20 5.54 -0.36
N ASN A 228 -13.72 6.78 -0.38
CA ASN A 228 -14.15 7.79 0.58
C ASN A 228 -15.61 8.22 0.33
N GLU A 229 -16.10 9.17 1.12
CA GLU A 229 -17.47 9.72 1.03
C GLU A 229 -17.78 10.34 -0.35
N GLU A 230 -16.74 10.73 -1.11
CA GLU A 230 -16.84 11.30 -2.45
C GLU A 230 -16.77 10.25 -3.57
N GLY A 231 -16.73 8.96 -3.22
CA GLY A 231 -16.60 7.86 -4.19
C GLY A 231 -15.19 7.70 -4.78
N GLN A 232 -14.18 8.38 -4.22
CA GLN A 232 -12.78 8.26 -4.67
C GLN A 232 -12.06 7.12 -3.95
N PRO A 233 -11.26 6.29 -4.64
CA PRO A 233 -10.49 5.22 -3.99
C PRO A 233 -9.61 5.73 -2.84
N LEU A 234 -9.67 5.10 -1.66
CA LEU A 234 -8.86 5.49 -0.48
C LEU A 234 -7.35 5.44 -0.77
N ASN A 235 -6.92 4.52 -1.64
CA ASN A 235 -5.53 4.45 -2.09
C ASN A 235 -5.05 5.73 -2.79
N ASN A 236 -5.94 6.55 -3.36
CA ASN A 236 -5.56 7.84 -3.92
C ASN A 236 -5.03 8.78 -2.83
N GLU A 237 -5.58 8.71 -1.60
CA GLU A 237 -5.12 9.51 -0.46
C GLU A 237 -3.70 9.10 -0.05
N LEU A 238 -3.44 7.79 0.03
CA LEU A 238 -2.10 7.26 0.29
C LEU A 238 -1.11 7.68 -0.81
N TRP A 239 -1.51 7.57 -2.08
CA TRP A 239 -0.68 7.96 -3.21
C TRP A 239 -0.31 9.44 -3.17
N ALA A 240 -1.30 10.31 -2.95
CA ALA A 240 -1.09 11.75 -2.84
C ALA A 240 -0.16 12.10 -1.68
N LEU A 241 -0.34 11.43 -0.54
CA LEU A 241 0.53 11.61 0.63
C LEU A 241 1.99 11.23 0.34
N LEU A 242 2.23 10.10 -0.34
CA LEU A 242 3.58 9.69 -0.70
C LEU A 242 4.23 10.70 -1.66
N ILE A 243 3.48 11.20 -2.64
CA ILE A 243 3.97 12.26 -3.54
C ILE A 243 4.31 13.53 -2.75
N ASP A 244 3.50 13.91 -1.76
CA ASP A 244 3.79 15.05 -0.90
C ASP A 244 5.12 14.88 -0.15
N VAL A 245 5.36 13.69 0.42
CA VAL A 245 6.63 13.36 1.10
C VAL A 245 7.82 13.44 0.13
N TYR A 246 7.69 12.92 -1.09
CA TYR A 246 8.75 13.00 -2.10
C TYR A 246 9.00 14.44 -2.54
N ARG A 247 7.95 15.24 -2.75
CA ARG A 247 8.05 16.66 -3.07
C ARG A 247 8.82 17.41 -2.00
N MET A 248 8.46 17.20 -0.74
CA MET A 248 9.09 17.86 0.42
C MET A 248 10.56 17.48 0.61
N SER A 249 10.93 16.24 0.28
CA SER A 249 12.34 15.82 0.29
C SER A 249 13.20 16.41 -0.84
N GLY A 250 12.59 17.16 -1.77
CA GLY A 250 13.25 17.65 -2.99
C GLY A 250 13.44 16.57 -4.06
N ARG A 251 12.96 15.35 -3.82
CA ARG A 251 13.08 14.23 -4.76
C ARG A 251 12.20 14.35 -5.98
N LEU A 252 11.33 15.35 -6.08
CA LEU A 252 10.56 15.68 -7.30
C LEU A 252 11.09 16.92 -8.04
N ALA A 253 12.06 17.65 -7.47
CA ALA A 253 12.70 18.78 -8.14
C ALA A 253 13.47 18.34 -9.41
#